data_AF-A0A4R1NEG3-F1
#
_entry.id   AF-A0A4R1NEG3-F1
#
_cell.length_a   1.000
_cell.length_b   1.000
_cell.length_c   1.000
_cell.angle_alpha   90.00
_cell.angle_beta   90.00
_cell.angle_gamma   90.00
#
_symmetry.space_group_name_H-M   'P 1'
#
loop_
_entity.id
_entity.type
_entity.pdbx_description
1 polymer ?
#
loop_
_entity_poly.entity_id
_entity_poly.type
_entity_poly.pdbx_seq_one_letter_code
_entity_poly.pdbx_strand_id
1 'polypeptide(L)'
;MEARRVPTGFRLMIFIFIFLLTFLLLRPSTPVTDAEYSFWNKMADYFGELDVEGFVGLALLITCPIFTIIVYQMVIRLAEKLIKMSVID
;
A
#
# COMPACT_ATOMS: atom_id res chain seq x y z
N MET A 1 -30.90 -8.89 7.57
CA MET A 1 -29.94 -9.00 6.45
C MET A 1 -28.55 -9.17 7.04
N GLU A 2 -28.13 -10.42 7.31
CA GLU A 2 -26.79 -10.71 7.84
C GLU A 2 -25.77 -10.70 6.70
N ALA A 3 -25.35 -9.51 6.31
CA ALA A 3 -24.25 -9.32 5.36
C ALA A 3 -22.94 -9.05 6.11
N ARG A 4 -22.45 -9.98 6.93
CA ARG A 4 -21.04 -9.94 7.37
C ARG A 4 -20.21 -10.84 6.47
N ARG A 5 -19.95 -10.37 5.24
CA ARG A 5 -19.23 -11.14 4.22
C ARG A 5 -17.71 -11.22 4.40
N VAL A 6 -17.10 -10.56 5.39
CA VAL A 6 -15.68 -10.78 5.73
C VAL A 6 -15.48 -10.59 7.24
N PRO A 7 -14.94 -11.58 7.98
CA PRO A 7 -14.61 -11.43 9.41
C PRO A 7 -13.64 -10.26 9.64
N THR A 8 -13.82 -9.51 10.73
CA THR A 8 -12.96 -8.36 11.07
C THR A 8 -11.48 -8.74 11.11
N GLY A 9 -11.15 -9.92 11.62
CA GLY A 9 -9.77 -10.43 11.64
C GLY A 9 -9.19 -10.65 10.25
N PHE A 10 -9.99 -11.14 9.30
CA PHE A 10 -9.55 -11.36 7.92
C PHE A 10 -9.33 -10.03 7.18
N ARG A 11 -10.15 -9.01 7.46
CA ARG A 11 -9.93 -7.64 6.99
C ARG A 11 -8.61 -7.07 7.49
N LEU A 12 -8.29 -7.28 8.76
CA LEU A 12 -7.03 -6.84 9.37
C LEU A 12 -5.82 -7.55 8.76
N MET A 13 -5.90 -8.87 8.53
CA MET A 13 -4.83 -9.60 7.83
C MET A 13 -4.59 -9.07 6.42
N ILE A 14 -5.66 -8.85 5.63
CA ILE A 14 -5.52 -8.30 4.26
C ILE A 14 -4.89 -6.91 4.32
N PHE A 15 -5.32 -6.06 5.25
CA PHE A 15 -4.77 -4.73 5.43
C PHE A 15 -3.27 -4.78 5.75
N ILE A 16 -2.88 -5.58 6.76
CA ILE A 16 -1.47 -5.75 7.15
C ILE A 16 -0.65 -6.36 6.01
N PHE A 17 -1.21 -7.31 5.27
CA PHE A 17 -0.53 -7.95 4.15
C PHE A 17 -0.26 -6.97 3.00
N ILE A 18 -1.25 -6.18 2.60
CA ILE A 18 -1.09 -5.14 1.57
C ILE A 18 -0.08 -4.08 2.04
N PHE A 19 -0.15 -3.67 3.31
CA PHE A 19 0.79 -2.74 3.90
C PHE A 19 2.23 -3.28 3.83
N LEU A 20 2.45 -4.51 4.28
CA LEU A 20 3.77 -5.14 4.25
C LEU A 20 4.30 -5.30 2.83
N LEU A 21 3.47 -5.72 1.87
CA LEU A 21 3.89 -5.83 0.48
C LEU A 21 4.28 -4.48 -0.12
N THR A 22 3.44 -3.45 0.09
CA THR A 22 3.71 -2.10 -0.41
C THR A 22 4.99 -1.54 0.22
N PHE A 23 5.14 -1.72 1.52
CA PHE A 23 6.34 -1.31 2.25
C PHE A 23 7.59 -2.03 1.72
N LEU A 24 7.53 -3.34 1.51
CA LEU A 24 8.66 -4.12 1.00
C LEU A 24 9.04 -3.78 -0.45
N LEU A 25 8.06 -3.42 -1.28
CA LEU A 25 8.31 -3.06 -2.68
C LEU A 25 8.85 -1.63 -2.84
N LEU A 26 8.40 -0.69 -2.02
CA LEU A 26 8.86 0.70 -2.09
C LEU A 26 10.13 0.92 -1.29
N ARG A 27 10.35 0.15 -0.21
CA ARG A 27 11.54 0.30 0.62
C ARG A 27 12.78 -0.03 -0.22
N PRO A 28 13.77 0.87 -0.30
CA PRO A 28 15.02 0.56 -0.96
C PRO A 28 15.67 -0.63 -0.27
N SER A 29 16.00 -1.65 -1.05
CA SER A 29 16.65 -2.86 -0.55
C SER A 29 18.06 -2.55 -0.06
N THR A 30 18.61 -3.31 0.89
CA THR A 30 20.02 -3.21 1.29
C THR A 30 20.78 -4.43 0.77
N PRO A 31 21.81 -4.28 -0.08
CA PRO A 31 22.38 -3.02 -0.58
C PRO A 31 21.47 -2.33 -1.60
N VAL A 32 21.39 -0.99 -1.53
CA VAL A 32 20.53 -0.17 -2.40
C VAL A 32 21.08 -0.21 -3.82
N THR A 33 20.24 -0.53 -4.79
CA THR A 33 20.65 -0.46 -6.21
C THR A 33 20.78 1.01 -6.65
N ASP A 34 21.67 1.30 -7.60
CA ASP A 34 21.87 2.67 -8.10
C ASP A 34 20.58 3.30 -8.65
N ALA A 35 19.68 2.47 -9.20
CA ALA A 35 18.38 2.90 -9.70
C ALA A 35 17.42 3.32 -8.57
N GLU A 36 17.34 2.53 -7.49
CA GLU A 36 16.54 2.87 -6.30
C GLU A 36 17.08 4.14 -5.65
N TYR A 37 18.41 4.25 -5.52
CA TYR A 37 19.05 5.44 -4.96
C TYR A 37 18.77 6.68 -5.81
N SER A 38 18.90 6.59 -7.14
CA SER A 38 18.59 7.73 -8.02
C SER A 38 17.12 8.14 -7.97
N PHE A 39 16.19 7.18 -7.86
CA PHE A 39 14.76 7.48 -7.72
C PHE A 39 14.49 8.26 -6.43
N TRP A 40 14.95 7.74 -5.29
CA TRP A 40 14.73 8.36 -4.00
C TRP A 40 15.46 9.70 -3.85
N ASN A 41 16.66 9.83 -4.42
CA ASN A 41 17.40 11.09 -4.42
C ASN A 41 16.70 12.17 -5.26
N LYS A 42 16.16 11.82 -6.44
CA LYS A 42 15.35 12.77 -7.24
C LYS A 42 14.07 13.17 -6.53
N MET A 43 13.43 12.24 -5.82
CA MET A 43 12.24 12.55 -5.03
C MET A 43 12.59 13.48 -3.86
N ALA A 44 13.65 13.19 -3.11
CA ALA A 44 14.11 14.07 -2.03
C ALA A 44 14.46 15.47 -2.55
N ASP A 45 15.20 15.56 -3.66
CA ASP A 45 15.54 16.82 -4.32
C ASP A 45 14.30 17.62 -4.77
N TYR A 46 13.27 16.94 -5.30
CA TYR A 46 11.99 17.57 -5.64
C TYR A 46 11.29 18.20 -4.42
N PHE A 47 11.41 17.58 -3.24
CA PHE A 47 10.89 18.11 -1.99
C PHE A 47 11.87 19.07 -1.28
N GLY A 48 13.07 19.29 -1.83
CA GLY A 48 14.11 20.14 -1.25
C GLY A 48 14.78 19.54 0.00
N GLU A 49 14.68 18.22 0.20
CA GLU A 49 15.21 17.52 1.36
C GLU A 49 16.63 17.01 1.08
N LEU A 50 17.57 17.38 1.95
CA LEU A 50 18.97 16.92 1.88
C LEU A 50 19.18 15.56 2.57
N ASP A 51 18.29 15.20 3.49
CA ASP A 51 18.31 13.90 4.18
C ASP A 51 17.45 12.87 3.45
N VAL A 52 18.07 12.20 2.48
CA VAL A 52 17.39 11.19 1.64
C VAL A 52 16.91 10.00 2.48
N GLU A 53 17.66 9.57 3.49
CA GLU A 53 17.27 8.43 4.33
C GLU A 53 16.05 8.75 5.19
N GLY A 54 16.06 9.93 5.84
CA GLY A 54 14.91 10.44 6.59
C GLY A 54 13.67 10.63 5.70
N PHE A 55 13.87 11.22 4.51
CA PHE A 55 12.80 11.41 3.52
C PHE A 55 12.18 10.09 3.08
N VAL A 56 12.98 9.08 2.74
CA VAL A 56 12.49 7.75 2.36
C VAL A 56 11.64 7.14 3.47
N GLY A 57 12.11 7.22 4.72
CA GLY A 57 11.36 6.71 5.88
C GLY A 57 10.00 7.37 6.05
N LEU A 58 9.95 8.70 5.99
CA LEU A 58 8.70 9.46 6.08
C LEU A 58 7.77 9.23 4.88
N ALA A 59 8.33 9.18 3.67
CA ALA A 59 7.59 8.90 2.45
C ALA A 59 6.94 7.52 2.52
N LEU A 60 7.64 6.50 3.00
CA LEU A 60 7.07 5.16 3.22
C LEU A 60 5.99 5.17 4.31
N LEU A 61 6.23 5.87 5.42
CA LEU A 61 5.27 5.96 6.53
C LEU A 61 3.95 6.58 6.10
N ILE A 62 3.97 7.54 5.16
CA ILE A 62 2.78 8.25 4.68
C ILE A 62 2.14 7.53 3.48
N THR A 63 2.93 7.13 2.48
CA THR A 63 2.38 6.54 1.25
C THR A 63 1.84 5.13 1.47
N CYS A 64 2.47 4.33 2.33
CA CYS A 64 2.05 2.97 2.60
C CYS A 64 0.62 2.86 3.18
N PRO A 65 0.23 3.60 4.23
CA PRO A 65 -1.15 3.56 4.74
C PRO A 65 -2.15 4.15 3.74
N ILE A 66 -1.81 5.22 3.02
CA ILE A 66 -2.68 5.80 1.98
C ILE A 66 -2.98 4.76 0.90
N PHE A 67 -1.94 4.12 0.36
CA PHE A 67 -2.07 3.09 -0.65
C PHE A 67 -2.87 1.89 -0.13
N THR A 68 -2.59 1.45 1.09
CA THR A 68 -3.31 0.35 1.74
C THR A 68 -4.80 0.65 1.87
N ILE A 69 -5.18 1.86 2.27
CA ILE A 69 -6.59 2.28 2.36
C ILE A 69 -7.26 2.26 0.98
N ILE A 70 -6.60 2.78 -0.05
CA ILE A 70 -7.14 2.82 -1.42
C ILE A 70 -7.35 1.40 -1.95
N VAL A 71 -6.34 0.53 -1.86
CA VAL A 71 -6.43 -0.86 -2.32
C VAL A 71 -7.50 -1.62 -1.53
N TYR A 72 -7.56 -1.44 -0.22
CA TYR A 72 -8.60 -2.05 0.62
C TYR A 72 -10.01 -1.66 0.15
N GLN A 73 -10.25 -0.37 -0.10
CA GLN A 73 -11.54 0.09 -0.62
C GLN A 73 -11.84 -0.50 -1.99
N MET A 74 -10.85 -0.59 -2.89
CA MET A 74 -11.03 -1.22 -4.20
C MET A 74 -11.37 -2.70 -4.08
N VAL A 75 -10.66 -3.46 -3.25
CA VAL A 75 -10.90 -4.90 -3.03
C VAL A 75 -12.32 -5.15 -2.51
N ILE A 76 -12.79 -4.35 -1.56
CA ILE A 76 -14.17 -4.48 -1.05
C ILE A 76 -15.19 -4.17 -2.13
N ARG A 77 -15.01 -3.07 -2.87
CA ARG A 77 -15.92 -2.71 -3.97
C ARG A 77 -15.97 -3.78 -5.06
N LEU A 78 -14.84 -4.41 -5.37
CA LEU A 78 -14.77 -5.51 -6.33
C LEU A 78 -15.44 -6.77 -5.80
N ALA A 79 -15.22 -7.12 -4.52
CA ALA A 79 -15.88 -8.25 -3.89
C ALA A 79 -17.40 -8.07 -3.89
N GLU A 80 -17.90 -6.90 -3.51
CA GLU A 80 -19.33 -6.56 -3.55
C GLU A 80 -19.90 -6.64 -4.98
N LYS A 81 -19.17 -6.14 -5.99
CA LYS A 81 -19.58 -6.26 -7.39
C LYS A 81 -19.64 -7.71 -7.88
N LEU A 82 -18.62 -8.51 -7.58
CA LEU A 82 -18.53 -9.91 -7.99
C LEU A 82 -19.68 -10.75 -7.41
N ILE A 83 -19.97 -10.50 -6.13
CA ILE A 83 -21.10 -11.09 -5.43
C ILE A 83 -22.43 -10.73 -6.06
N LYS A 84 -22.62 -9.46 -6.43
CA LYS A 84 -23.85 -8.99 -7.05
C LYS A 84 -24.05 -9.61 -8.43
N MET A 85 -22.97 -9.81 -9.19
CA MET A 85 -23.01 -10.43 -10.51
C MET A 85 -23.36 -11.92 -10.44
N SER A 86 -22.76 -12.66 -9.49
CA SER A 86 -23.01 -14.09 -9.26
C SER A 86 -24.43 -14.43 -8.76
N VAL A 87 -25.24 -13.45 -8.33
CA VAL A 87 -26.62 -13.67 -7.86
C VAL A 87 -27.65 -13.41 -8.98
N ILE A 88 -27.21 -12.86 -10.12
CA ILE A 88 -28.08 -12.49 -11.25
C ILE A 88 -28.04 -13.56 -12.37
N ASP A 89 -27.03 -14.44 -12.38
CA ASP A 89 -27.00 -15.69 -13.15
C ASP A 89 -27.67 -16.85 -12.38
#